data_AF-N1MGG8-F1
#
_entry.id   AF-N1MGG8-F1
#
_cell.length_a   1.000
_cell.length_b   1.000
_cell.length_c   1.000
_cell.angle_alpha   90.00
_cell.angle_beta   90.00
_cell.angle_gamma   90.00
#
_symmetry.space_group_name_H-M   'P 1'
#
loop_
_entity.id
_entity.type
_entity.pdbx_description
1 polymer ?
#
loop_
_entity_poly.entity_id
_entity_poly.type
_entity_poly.pdbx_seq_one_letter_code
_entity_poly.pdbx_strand_id
1 'polypeptide(L)'
;MNTLVRDRRGPATLKIGARQFGIKTLATMSAGEENVKDSEFEELRLDLRFRRNEKTYKDLVALLVERRLQNFWPQSSTGMAARGRRLTDWFEEPKRDPFDPFFLKLVKGAPSADRPHMLRLRDALASRLSRGSIPGVRNDEDIQAIMDAIAVPDAPLLEKLNTVLMFNAWAKGLDLTHTATSVRSDCDAFVRSKGAGRYRQKLDHYKSDLIAQMFRDASFRHNYGGLDEFTRMSEGQPRALITLLKQTFDWAAFQGERPFEAGSISLDAESKGALAAADWFYNNMRKAGGEGQAILIAVDRLAELFRINRFADNPIECSLIGFSVSARVGSEIAQRNLRLALDHSFLVEILGGQSERNSEQVTGKFQLNRMLVPKWSLATGRRGIKPLSETEMNAIFDPEMGEAFERVKADWTSRMNAPFERARRASKDFVNGSVGDSQDDLFGY
;
A
#
# COMPACT_ATOMS: atom_id res chain seq x y z
N MET A 1 20.43 25.53 19.24
CA MET A 1 19.37 26.31 18.54
C MET A 1 20.06 26.99 17.37
N ASN A 2 19.63 26.76 16.13
CA ASN A 2 20.18 27.49 14.97
C ASN A 2 19.24 28.68 14.72
N THR A 3 19.66 29.88 15.07
CA THR A 3 18.86 31.10 14.88
C THR A 3 19.52 31.97 13.81
N LEU A 4 18.74 32.45 12.85
CA LEU A 4 19.18 33.42 11.86
C LEU A 4 19.33 34.78 12.55
N VAL A 5 20.55 35.34 12.58
CA VAL A 5 20.84 36.65 13.20
C VAL A 5 20.64 37.76 12.16
N ARG A 6 19.82 38.76 12.51
CA ARG A 6 19.34 39.85 11.64
C ARG A 6 20.33 41.00 11.43
N ASP A 7 21.56 40.89 11.93
CA ASP A 7 22.52 42.01 11.90
C ASP A 7 23.59 41.81 10.82
N ARG A 8 23.41 42.43 9.65
CA ARG A 8 24.46 42.47 8.61
C ARG A 8 24.43 43.74 7.76
N ARG A 9 25.63 44.28 7.48
CA ARG A 9 25.90 45.26 6.42
C ARG A 9 26.22 44.54 5.10
N GLY A 10 25.32 44.60 4.11
CA GLY A 10 25.51 44.13 2.72
C GLY A 10 24.71 42.88 2.30
N PRO A 11 24.51 42.63 0.99
CA PRO A 11 23.70 41.52 0.49
C PRO A 11 24.43 40.18 0.67
N ALA A 12 23.81 39.25 1.40
CA ALA A 12 24.27 37.88 1.52
C ALA A 12 23.11 36.91 1.55
N THR A 13 23.25 35.81 0.82
CA THR A 13 22.25 34.74 0.78
C THR A 13 22.80 33.54 1.54
N LEU A 14 22.05 33.07 2.55
CA LEU A 14 22.38 31.87 3.30
C LEU A 14 21.48 30.73 2.84
N LYS A 15 22.07 29.56 2.55
CA LYS A 15 21.33 28.33 2.30
C LYS A 15 21.43 27.44 3.53
N ILE A 16 20.31 27.25 4.21
CA ILE A 16 20.24 26.42 5.43
C ILE A 16 19.51 25.13 5.09
N GLY A 17 20.19 24.00 5.28
CA GLY A 17 19.59 22.67 5.19
C GLY A 17 19.16 22.20 6.58
N ALA A 18 17.88 21.85 6.75
CA ALA A 18 17.35 21.27 7.98
C ALA A 18 16.30 20.20 7.67
N ARG A 19 16.03 19.32 8.64
CA ARG A 19 14.80 18.50 8.63
C ARG A 19 13.63 19.38 9.04
N GLN A 20 12.42 19.06 8.59
CA GLN A 20 11.20 19.81 8.94
C GLN A 20 11.04 19.97 10.46
N PHE A 21 11.08 18.88 11.21
CA PHE A 21 11.07 18.88 12.68
C PHE A 21 12.35 19.42 13.36
N GLY A 22 13.41 19.67 12.58
CA GLY A 22 14.66 20.26 13.02
C GLY A 22 14.60 21.80 13.10
N ILE A 23 13.64 22.41 12.42
CA ILE A 23 13.33 23.84 12.55
C ILE A 23 12.48 24.00 13.82
N LYS A 24 13.07 24.59 14.87
CA LYS A 24 12.41 24.73 16.18
C LYS A 24 11.71 26.06 16.37
N THR A 25 12.11 27.08 15.62
CA THR A 25 11.52 28.42 15.69
C THR A 25 11.87 29.19 14.43
N LEU A 26 10.98 30.11 14.04
CA LEU A 26 11.25 31.16 13.05
C LEU A 26 11.53 32.51 13.72
N ALA A 27 11.43 32.59 15.05
CA ALA A 27 11.70 33.80 15.81
C ALA A 27 13.16 34.24 15.66
N THR A 28 13.35 35.54 15.50
CA THR A 28 14.64 36.21 15.52
C THR A 28 15.09 36.43 16.96
N MET A 29 16.41 36.60 17.16
CA MET A 29 16.95 36.91 18.50
C MET A 29 16.62 38.34 18.97
N SER A 30 16.18 39.22 18.07
CA SER A 30 15.98 40.64 18.34
C SER A 30 14.48 40.96 18.31
N ALA A 31 13.95 41.50 19.40
CA ALA A 31 12.58 42.03 19.49
C ALA A 31 11.40 41.05 19.34
N GLY A 32 11.63 39.73 19.28
CA GLY A 32 10.54 38.74 19.22
C GLY A 32 9.81 38.68 17.88
N GLU A 33 10.41 39.23 16.82
CA GLU A 33 9.87 39.15 15.45
C GLU A 33 10.07 37.74 14.89
N GLU A 34 9.08 37.21 14.15
CA GLU A 34 9.21 35.96 13.40
C GLU A 34 9.59 36.21 11.95
N ASN A 35 10.48 35.37 11.41
CA ASN A 35 10.80 35.44 10.00
C ASN A 35 9.56 35.06 9.16
N VAL A 36 9.20 35.89 8.19
CA VAL A 36 8.05 35.70 7.32
C VAL A 36 8.47 34.97 6.05
N LYS A 37 7.88 33.80 5.82
CA LYS A 37 8.07 33.01 4.60
C LYS A 37 7.68 33.82 3.35
N ASP A 38 8.41 33.64 2.27
CA ASP A 38 8.27 34.32 0.97
C ASP A 38 8.57 35.83 0.97
N SER A 39 8.77 36.44 2.15
CA SER A 39 9.27 37.81 2.30
C SER A 39 10.74 37.85 2.69
N GLU A 40 11.13 37.06 3.69
CA GLU A 40 12.48 37.05 4.26
C GLU A 40 13.26 35.77 3.94
N PHE A 41 12.56 34.66 3.65
CA PHE A 41 13.18 33.41 3.20
C PHE A 41 12.28 32.63 2.25
N GLU A 42 12.89 31.87 1.35
CA GLU A 42 12.22 30.89 0.50
C GLU A 42 12.40 29.49 1.09
N GLU A 43 11.31 28.73 1.23
CA GLU A 43 11.35 27.35 1.68
C GLU A 43 11.31 26.38 0.49
N LEU A 44 12.41 25.64 0.28
CA LEU A 44 12.46 24.58 -0.73
C LEU A 44 12.39 23.18 -0.09
N ARG A 45 11.21 22.55 -0.16
CA ARG A 45 11.01 21.14 0.24
C ARG A 45 11.45 20.20 -0.88
N LEU A 46 12.68 19.68 -0.76
CA LEU A 46 13.30 18.84 -1.80
C LEU A 46 12.52 17.54 -2.03
N ASP A 47 12.09 16.88 -0.96
CA ASP A 47 11.32 15.64 -1.03
C ASP A 47 9.96 15.87 -1.71
N LEU A 48 9.28 16.99 -1.41
CA LEU A 48 8.06 17.39 -2.09
C LEU A 48 8.29 17.64 -3.59
N ARG A 49 9.40 18.31 -3.95
CA ARG A 49 9.77 18.57 -5.34
C ARG A 49 10.02 17.26 -6.11
N PHE A 50 10.69 16.30 -5.49
CA PHE A 50 10.91 14.98 -6.09
C PHE A 50 9.62 14.16 -6.18
N ARG A 51 8.73 14.23 -5.18
CA ARG A 51 7.40 13.57 -5.26
C ARG A 51 6.51 14.18 -6.35
N ARG A 52 6.64 15.48 -6.66
CA ARG A 52 5.93 16.14 -7.78
C ARG A 52 6.45 15.71 -9.15
N ASN A 53 7.70 15.27 -9.25
CA ASN A 53 8.32 14.88 -10.50
C ASN A 53 9.06 13.55 -10.35
N GLU A 54 8.29 12.45 -10.43
CA GLU A 54 8.79 11.09 -10.28
C GLU A 54 9.89 10.76 -11.30
N LYS A 55 9.80 11.30 -12.53
CA LYS A 55 10.83 11.09 -13.56
C LYS A 55 12.16 11.70 -13.12
N THR A 56 12.17 12.97 -12.72
CA THR A 56 13.40 13.61 -12.19
C THR A 56 13.97 12.83 -11.01
N TYR A 57 13.11 12.30 -10.14
CA TYR A 57 13.59 11.51 -9.00
C TYR A 57 14.21 10.17 -9.43
N LYS A 58 13.60 9.46 -10.38
CA LYS A 58 14.17 8.23 -10.97
C LYS A 58 15.53 8.48 -11.62
N ASP A 59 15.66 9.57 -12.38
CA ASP A 59 16.93 9.95 -13.00
C ASP A 59 18.01 10.24 -11.92
N LEU A 60 17.62 10.92 -10.84
CA LEU A 60 18.51 11.16 -9.70
C LEU A 60 18.92 9.85 -9.01
N VAL A 61 17.99 8.90 -8.81
CA VAL A 61 18.28 7.58 -8.23
C VAL A 61 19.33 6.86 -9.06
N ALA A 62 19.11 6.75 -10.38
CA ALA A 62 20.02 6.07 -11.29
C ALA A 62 21.42 6.70 -11.21
N LEU A 63 21.50 8.03 -11.35
CA LEU A 63 22.76 8.76 -11.32
C LEU A 63 23.48 8.64 -9.96
N LEU A 64 22.74 8.64 -8.84
CA LEU A 64 23.31 8.48 -7.51
C LEU A 64 23.94 7.11 -7.33
N VAL A 65 23.26 6.05 -7.80
CA VAL A 65 23.79 4.68 -7.71
C VAL A 65 24.99 4.52 -8.65
N GLU A 66 24.88 4.94 -9.89
CA GLU A 66 25.96 4.88 -10.87
C GLU A 66 27.23 5.59 -10.38
N ARG A 67 27.09 6.81 -9.85
CA ARG A 67 28.23 7.57 -9.30
C ARG A 67 28.89 6.87 -8.11
N ARG A 68 28.10 6.22 -7.25
CA ARG A 68 28.65 5.43 -6.14
C ARG A 68 29.40 4.20 -6.64
N LEU A 69 28.86 3.51 -7.65
CA LEU A 69 29.51 2.36 -8.28
C LEU A 69 30.81 2.78 -8.96
N GLN A 70 30.83 3.90 -9.69
CA GLN A 70 32.05 4.45 -10.29
C GLN A 70 33.13 4.76 -9.26
N ASN A 71 32.77 5.28 -8.08
CA ASN A 71 33.75 5.56 -7.04
C ASN A 71 34.40 4.30 -6.48
N PHE A 72 33.68 3.17 -6.47
CA PHE A 72 34.19 1.89 -5.99
C PHE A 72 34.87 1.07 -7.12
N TRP A 73 34.34 1.17 -8.33
CA TRP A 73 34.86 0.58 -9.56
C TRP A 73 35.03 1.68 -10.64
N PRO A 74 36.18 2.38 -10.70
CA PRO A 74 36.39 3.54 -11.58
C PRO A 74 36.08 3.33 -13.06
N GLN A 75 36.19 2.07 -13.53
CA GLN A 75 35.94 1.70 -14.92
C GLN A 75 34.52 1.16 -15.17
N SER A 76 33.62 1.22 -14.19
CA SER A 76 32.24 0.74 -14.33
C SER A 76 31.22 1.60 -13.58
N SER A 77 30.19 2.05 -14.30
CA SER A 77 29.01 2.70 -13.73
C SER A 77 27.91 1.75 -13.32
N THR A 78 27.98 0.48 -13.72
CA THR A 78 26.90 -0.49 -13.46
C THR A 78 27.39 -1.76 -12.74
N GLY A 79 28.67 -1.90 -12.39
CA GLY A 79 29.22 -3.06 -11.66
C GLY A 79 30.37 -3.77 -12.38
N MET A 80 31.13 -4.63 -11.68
CA MET A 80 32.34 -5.26 -12.25
C MET A 80 32.05 -6.22 -13.40
N ALA A 81 31.01 -7.05 -13.30
CA ALA A 81 30.65 -7.96 -14.39
C ALA A 81 29.66 -7.30 -15.35
N ALA A 82 30.02 -7.39 -16.63
CA ALA A 82 29.25 -7.04 -17.83
C ALA A 82 29.33 -5.57 -18.29
N ARG A 83 30.19 -5.34 -19.29
CA ARG A 83 29.96 -4.29 -20.30
C ARG A 83 28.55 -4.49 -20.86
N GLY A 84 27.67 -3.49 -20.69
CA GLY A 84 26.33 -3.47 -21.30
C GLY A 84 25.17 -3.92 -20.40
N ARG A 85 25.39 -4.29 -19.13
CA ARG A 85 24.30 -4.57 -18.18
C ARG A 85 23.73 -3.27 -17.62
N ARG A 86 22.39 -3.14 -17.58
CA ARG A 86 21.72 -1.97 -17.00
C ARG A 86 21.66 -2.11 -15.49
N LEU A 87 21.55 -0.99 -14.78
CA LEU A 87 21.48 -0.99 -13.32
C LEU A 87 20.30 -1.83 -12.78
N THR A 88 19.14 -1.78 -13.44
CA THR A 88 17.95 -2.56 -13.07
C THR A 88 18.19 -4.06 -13.12
N ASP A 89 19.05 -4.52 -14.03
CA ASP A 89 19.26 -5.96 -14.25
C ASP A 89 19.99 -6.62 -13.06
N TRP A 90 20.56 -5.84 -12.13
CA TRP A 90 21.18 -6.32 -10.89
C TRP A 90 20.17 -6.65 -9.79
N PHE A 91 18.92 -6.27 -9.94
CA PHE A 91 17.86 -6.52 -8.98
C PHE A 91 16.90 -7.53 -9.59
N GLU A 92 16.50 -8.54 -8.83
CA GLU A 92 15.45 -9.44 -9.27
C GLU A 92 14.08 -8.76 -9.13
N GLU A 93 13.17 -9.05 -10.07
CA GLU A 93 11.82 -8.50 -10.03
C GLU A 93 10.78 -9.55 -9.58
N PRO A 94 9.81 -9.17 -8.72
CA PRO A 94 8.70 -10.05 -8.35
C PRO A 94 7.91 -10.51 -9.58
N LYS A 95 7.55 -11.80 -9.61
CA LYS A 95 6.73 -12.36 -10.69
C LYS A 95 5.32 -11.76 -10.68
N ARG A 96 4.84 -11.35 -11.86
CA ARG A 96 3.53 -10.70 -12.05
C ARG A 96 2.67 -11.31 -13.15
N ASP A 97 3.24 -12.19 -13.96
CA ASP A 97 2.49 -12.91 -15.00
C ASP A 97 1.61 -13.98 -14.33
N PRO A 98 0.27 -13.94 -14.46
CA PRO A 98 -0.62 -14.95 -13.86
C PRO A 98 -0.32 -16.40 -14.27
N PHE A 99 0.39 -16.62 -15.38
CA PHE A 99 0.78 -17.94 -15.87
C PHE A 99 2.19 -18.37 -15.44
N ASP A 100 2.88 -17.57 -14.61
CA ASP A 100 4.22 -17.92 -14.12
C ASP A 100 4.16 -19.17 -13.22
N PRO A 101 4.97 -20.23 -13.48
CA PRO A 101 5.00 -21.44 -12.66
C PRO A 101 5.30 -21.21 -11.18
N PHE A 102 5.84 -20.04 -10.81
CA PHE A 102 6.00 -19.63 -9.42
C PHE A 102 4.68 -19.67 -8.63
N PHE A 103 3.55 -19.33 -9.24
CA PHE A 103 2.26 -19.35 -8.57
C PHE A 103 1.78 -20.77 -8.23
N LEU A 104 2.17 -21.78 -9.03
CA LEU A 104 1.96 -23.19 -8.71
C LEU A 104 2.81 -23.63 -7.51
N LYS A 105 4.03 -23.10 -7.38
CA LYS A 105 4.89 -23.37 -6.20
C LYS A 105 4.29 -22.79 -4.92
N LEU A 106 3.67 -21.61 -4.96
CA LEU A 106 3.01 -21.02 -3.79
C LEU A 106 1.88 -21.92 -3.26
N VAL A 107 1.12 -22.56 -4.14
CA VAL A 107 0.08 -23.53 -3.76
C VAL A 107 0.61 -24.95 -3.61
N LYS A 108 1.94 -25.14 -3.59
CA LYS A 108 2.62 -26.45 -3.44
C LYS A 108 2.16 -27.51 -4.44
N GLY A 109 1.73 -27.09 -5.65
CA GLY A 109 1.18 -27.98 -6.66
C GLY A 109 -0.15 -28.65 -6.28
N ALA A 110 -0.84 -28.16 -5.24
CA ALA A 110 -2.12 -28.72 -4.81
C ALA A 110 -3.19 -28.60 -5.91
N PRO A 111 -4.09 -29.61 -6.03
CA PRO A 111 -5.24 -29.52 -6.92
C PRO A 111 -6.14 -28.37 -6.50
N SER A 112 -6.91 -27.82 -7.45
CA SER A 112 -7.75 -26.62 -7.22
C SER A 112 -8.62 -26.72 -5.97
N ALA A 113 -9.27 -27.86 -5.73
CA ALA A 113 -10.15 -28.08 -4.60
C ALA A 113 -9.47 -27.94 -3.22
N ASP A 114 -8.16 -28.14 -3.15
CA ASP A 114 -7.38 -28.14 -1.90
C ASP A 114 -6.58 -26.85 -1.69
N ARG A 115 -6.68 -25.88 -2.60
CA ARG A 115 -5.95 -24.62 -2.49
C ARG A 115 -6.57 -23.73 -1.42
N PRO A 116 -5.78 -23.01 -0.60
CA PRO A 116 -6.28 -22.23 0.53
C PRO A 116 -7.44 -21.27 0.20
N HIS A 117 -7.35 -20.56 -0.94
CA HIS A 117 -8.41 -19.62 -1.34
C HIS A 117 -9.70 -20.31 -1.78
N MET A 118 -9.60 -21.49 -2.38
CA MET A 118 -10.76 -22.31 -2.77
C MET A 118 -11.43 -22.91 -1.53
N LEU A 119 -10.63 -23.47 -0.61
CA LEU A 119 -11.10 -23.96 0.68
C LEU A 119 -11.82 -22.86 1.47
N ARG A 120 -11.22 -21.66 1.56
CA ARG A 120 -11.81 -20.51 2.25
C ARG A 120 -13.19 -20.14 1.71
N LEU A 121 -13.36 -20.10 0.39
CA LEU A 121 -14.66 -19.83 -0.24
C LEU A 121 -15.66 -20.94 0.05
N ARG A 122 -15.29 -22.20 -0.15
CA ARG A 122 -16.15 -23.37 0.09
C ARG A 122 -16.63 -23.43 1.54
N ASP A 123 -15.72 -23.29 2.49
CA ASP A 123 -16.02 -23.33 3.92
C ASP A 123 -16.93 -22.15 4.32
N ALA A 124 -16.70 -20.96 3.75
CA ALA A 124 -17.56 -19.81 3.96
C ALA A 124 -18.99 -20.06 3.45
N LEU A 125 -19.14 -20.58 2.21
CA LEU A 125 -20.44 -20.91 1.63
C LEU A 125 -21.16 -21.99 2.45
N ALA A 126 -20.49 -23.09 2.79
CA ALA A 126 -21.05 -24.19 3.59
C ALA A 126 -21.50 -23.72 4.98
N SER A 127 -20.69 -22.89 5.65
CA SER A 127 -21.02 -22.36 6.98
C SER A 127 -22.29 -21.50 7.00
N ARG A 128 -22.64 -20.89 5.87
CA ARG A 128 -23.82 -20.02 5.73
C ARG A 128 -25.03 -20.71 5.12
N LEU A 129 -24.82 -21.76 4.32
CA LEU A 129 -25.89 -22.59 3.79
C LEU A 129 -26.80 -23.11 4.93
N SER A 130 -26.19 -23.55 6.04
CA SER A 130 -26.90 -24.01 7.24
C SER A 130 -27.76 -22.94 7.94
N ARG A 131 -27.57 -21.65 7.64
CA ARG A 131 -28.25 -20.51 8.27
C ARG A 131 -29.23 -19.77 7.34
N GLY A 132 -29.31 -20.19 6.08
CA GLY A 132 -30.21 -19.64 5.05
C GLY A 132 -29.76 -18.30 4.45
N SER A 133 -30.05 -18.12 3.16
CA SER A 133 -29.89 -16.89 2.36
C SER A 133 -28.48 -16.58 1.80
N ILE A 134 -27.94 -17.48 0.98
CA ILE A 134 -26.99 -17.13 -0.08
C ILE A 134 -27.74 -17.15 -1.42
N PRO A 135 -27.89 -16.02 -2.12
CA PRO A 135 -28.57 -16.00 -3.42
C PRO A 135 -27.91 -16.94 -4.42
N GLY A 136 -28.71 -17.81 -5.06
CA GLY A 136 -28.25 -18.80 -6.02
C GLY A 136 -27.76 -20.14 -5.43
N VAL A 137 -27.49 -20.24 -4.12
CA VAL A 137 -26.94 -21.47 -3.52
C VAL A 137 -27.97 -22.11 -2.58
N ARG A 138 -28.43 -23.32 -2.93
CA ARG A 138 -29.51 -24.05 -2.23
C ARG A 138 -29.02 -25.33 -1.57
N ASN A 139 -27.98 -25.95 -2.11
CA ASN A 139 -27.43 -27.21 -1.61
C ASN A 139 -25.90 -27.27 -1.83
N ASP A 140 -25.28 -28.36 -1.39
CA ASP A 140 -23.84 -28.59 -1.59
C ASP A 140 -23.47 -28.81 -3.06
N GLU A 141 -24.42 -29.24 -3.91
CA GLU A 141 -24.20 -29.41 -5.35
C GLU A 141 -23.98 -28.06 -6.04
N ASP A 142 -24.73 -27.02 -5.65
CA ASP A 142 -24.53 -25.64 -6.13
C ASP A 142 -23.15 -25.11 -5.73
N ILE A 143 -22.69 -25.42 -4.50
CA ILE A 143 -21.35 -25.07 -4.04
C ILE A 143 -20.32 -25.75 -4.95
N GLN A 144 -20.45 -27.05 -5.18
CA GLN A 144 -19.52 -27.81 -6.02
C GLN A 144 -19.50 -27.25 -7.47
N ALA A 145 -20.67 -26.96 -8.05
CA ALA A 145 -20.76 -26.36 -9.38
C ALA A 145 -20.07 -24.99 -9.47
N ILE A 146 -20.17 -24.15 -8.43
CA ILE A 146 -19.43 -22.89 -8.34
C ILE A 146 -17.93 -23.15 -8.29
N MET A 147 -17.47 -24.07 -7.43
CA MET A 147 -16.05 -24.38 -7.28
C MET A 147 -15.44 -24.88 -8.60
N ASP A 148 -16.15 -25.75 -9.31
CA ASP A 148 -15.72 -26.28 -10.61
C ASP A 148 -15.71 -25.21 -11.71
N ALA A 149 -16.66 -24.27 -11.68
CA ALA A 149 -16.74 -23.19 -12.65
C ALA A 149 -15.60 -22.16 -12.52
N ILE A 150 -15.13 -21.90 -11.31
CA ILE A 150 -14.09 -20.89 -11.05
C ILE A 150 -12.67 -21.45 -11.02
N ALA A 151 -12.51 -22.78 -11.04
CA ALA A 151 -11.24 -23.46 -10.98
C ALA A 151 -10.38 -23.19 -12.22
N VAL A 152 -9.10 -22.91 -12.00
CA VAL A 152 -8.10 -22.75 -13.07
C VAL A 152 -6.83 -23.48 -12.64
N PRO A 153 -6.72 -24.80 -12.91
CA PRO A 153 -5.63 -25.63 -12.40
C PRO A 153 -4.24 -25.10 -12.76
N ASP A 154 -4.04 -24.64 -13.99
CA ASP A 154 -2.72 -24.21 -14.47
C ASP A 154 -2.35 -22.77 -14.10
N ALA A 155 -3.31 -21.97 -13.60
CA ALA A 155 -3.10 -20.55 -13.27
C ALA A 155 -3.74 -20.18 -11.92
N PRO A 156 -3.11 -20.53 -10.77
CA PRO A 156 -3.66 -20.28 -9.44
C PRO A 156 -3.95 -18.79 -9.16
N LEU A 157 -3.23 -17.86 -9.78
CA LEU A 157 -3.50 -16.42 -9.62
C LEU A 157 -4.84 -16.01 -10.24
N LEU A 158 -5.25 -16.63 -11.35
CA LEU A 158 -6.55 -16.38 -11.98
C LEU A 158 -7.68 -16.99 -11.15
N GLU A 159 -7.45 -18.19 -10.61
CA GLU A 159 -8.39 -18.81 -9.68
C GLU A 159 -8.60 -17.95 -8.41
N LYS A 160 -7.51 -17.39 -7.86
CA LYS A 160 -7.60 -16.43 -6.75
C LYS A 160 -8.42 -15.20 -7.13
N LEU A 161 -8.24 -14.63 -8.33
CA LEU A 161 -9.09 -13.55 -8.83
C LEU A 161 -10.56 -13.97 -8.89
N ASN A 162 -10.85 -15.15 -9.42
CA ASN A 162 -12.22 -15.66 -9.52
C ASN A 162 -12.86 -15.78 -8.13
N THR A 163 -12.13 -16.26 -7.11
CA THR A 163 -12.67 -16.30 -5.73
C THR A 163 -13.02 -14.91 -5.19
N VAL A 164 -12.21 -13.88 -5.47
CA VAL A 164 -12.52 -12.50 -5.09
C VAL A 164 -13.76 -11.99 -5.83
N LEU A 165 -13.91 -12.29 -7.11
CA LEU A 165 -15.12 -11.95 -7.86
C LEU A 165 -16.38 -12.59 -7.27
N MET A 166 -16.27 -13.84 -6.79
CA MET A 166 -17.37 -14.52 -6.07
C MET A 166 -17.69 -13.84 -4.74
N PHE A 167 -16.69 -13.47 -3.94
CA PHE A 167 -16.91 -12.73 -2.69
C PHE A 167 -17.53 -11.35 -2.92
N ASN A 168 -17.10 -10.65 -3.95
CA ASN A 168 -17.68 -9.36 -4.35
C ASN A 168 -19.16 -9.50 -4.72
N ALA A 169 -19.50 -10.52 -5.51
CA ALA A 169 -20.89 -10.82 -5.89
C ALA A 169 -21.75 -11.20 -4.67
N TRP A 170 -21.20 -11.98 -3.75
CA TRP A 170 -21.87 -12.36 -2.51
C TRP A 170 -22.15 -11.14 -1.63
N ALA A 171 -21.16 -10.27 -1.42
CA ALA A 171 -21.33 -9.05 -0.65
C ALA A 171 -22.41 -8.11 -1.25
N LYS A 172 -22.56 -8.10 -2.59
CA LYS A 172 -23.61 -7.37 -3.31
C LYS A 172 -24.96 -8.08 -3.35
N GLY A 173 -25.05 -9.32 -2.87
CA GLY A 173 -26.29 -10.11 -2.87
C GLY A 173 -26.71 -10.63 -4.25
N LEU A 174 -25.75 -10.80 -5.17
CA LEU A 174 -26.01 -11.35 -6.51
C LEU A 174 -26.13 -12.89 -6.46
N ASP A 175 -26.78 -13.47 -7.47
CA ASP A 175 -26.86 -14.92 -7.65
C ASP A 175 -25.47 -15.50 -7.96
N LEU A 176 -24.96 -16.35 -7.07
CA LEU A 176 -23.61 -16.87 -7.18
C LEU A 176 -23.44 -17.94 -8.27
N THR A 177 -24.49 -18.71 -8.59
CA THR A 177 -24.40 -19.72 -9.66
C THR A 177 -24.33 -19.08 -11.03
N HIS A 178 -25.15 -18.05 -11.25
CA HIS A 178 -25.10 -17.25 -12.47
C HIS A 178 -23.76 -16.49 -12.57
N THR A 179 -23.31 -15.89 -11.45
CA THR A 179 -22.02 -15.19 -11.40
C THR A 179 -20.87 -16.13 -11.74
N ALA A 180 -20.82 -17.34 -11.19
CA ALA A 180 -19.75 -18.30 -11.46
C ALA A 180 -19.67 -18.66 -12.95
N THR A 181 -20.82 -18.82 -13.61
CA THR A 181 -20.89 -19.08 -15.07
C THR A 181 -20.34 -17.90 -15.88
N SER A 182 -20.69 -16.67 -15.49
CA SER A 182 -20.19 -15.44 -16.13
C SER A 182 -18.67 -15.29 -15.95
N VAL A 183 -18.18 -15.48 -14.72
CA VAL A 183 -16.75 -15.44 -14.37
C VAL A 183 -15.96 -16.47 -15.17
N ARG A 184 -16.49 -17.70 -15.31
CA ARG A 184 -15.88 -18.76 -16.12
C ARG A 184 -15.72 -18.32 -17.57
N SER A 185 -16.80 -17.83 -18.19
CA SER A 185 -16.79 -17.37 -19.58
C SER A 185 -15.76 -16.26 -19.82
N ASP A 186 -15.75 -15.25 -18.93
CA ASP A 186 -14.80 -14.13 -18.99
C ASP A 186 -13.35 -14.60 -18.79
N CYS A 187 -13.11 -15.55 -17.88
CA CYS A 187 -11.80 -16.15 -17.65
C CYS A 187 -11.32 -16.94 -18.86
N ASP A 188 -12.15 -17.82 -19.43
CA ASP A 188 -11.83 -18.63 -20.62
C ASP A 188 -11.53 -17.74 -21.85
N ALA A 189 -12.27 -16.64 -22.00
CA ALA A 189 -11.99 -15.65 -23.04
C ALA A 189 -10.62 -14.97 -22.83
N PHE A 190 -10.28 -14.63 -21.59
CA PHE A 190 -8.98 -14.05 -21.24
C PHE A 190 -7.83 -15.05 -21.44
N VAL A 191 -7.97 -16.31 -21.03
CA VAL A 191 -6.94 -17.34 -21.18
C VAL A 191 -6.62 -17.58 -22.66
N ARG A 192 -7.64 -17.62 -23.53
CA ARG A 192 -7.47 -17.80 -24.98
C ARG A 192 -6.84 -16.60 -25.68
N SER A 193 -7.32 -15.39 -25.39
CA SER A 193 -6.93 -14.20 -26.14
C SER A 193 -5.75 -13.44 -25.53
N LYS A 194 -5.56 -13.55 -24.20
CA LYS A 194 -4.71 -12.65 -23.38
C LYS A 194 -4.99 -11.16 -23.62
N GLY A 195 -6.16 -10.87 -24.20
CA GLY A 195 -6.52 -9.57 -24.75
C GLY A 195 -6.93 -8.57 -23.67
N ALA A 196 -7.17 -7.34 -24.12
CA ALA A 196 -7.84 -6.34 -23.29
C ALA A 196 -9.31 -6.73 -23.09
N GLY A 197 -9.84 -6.47 -21.89
CA GLY A 197 -11.22 -6.81 -21.55
C GLY A 197 -11.50 -6.61 -20.06
N ARG A 198 -12.76 -6.79 -19.67
CA ARG A 198 -13.24 -6.60 -18.29
C ARG A 198 -12.47 -7.46 -17.29
N TYR A 199 -12.20 -8.72 -17.64
CA TYR A 199 -11.43 -9.65 -16.81
C TYR A 199 -9.99 -9.16 -16.59
N ARG A 200 -9.30 -8.73 -17.65
CA ARG A 200 -7.94 -8.17 -17.55
C ARG A 200 -7.91 -6.90 -16.69
N GLN A 201 -8.90 -6.03 -16.83
CA GLN A 201 -9.01 -4.82 -16.00
C GLN A 201 -9.13 -5.17 -14.52
N LYS A 202 -9.98 -6.15 -14.17
CA LYS A 202 -10.10 -6.64 -12.79
C LYS A 202 -8.81 -7.31 -12.30
N LEU A 203 -8.15 -8.10 -13.14
CA LEU A 203 -6.84 -8.67 -12.81
C LEU A 203 -5.83 -7.56 -12.53
N ASP A 204 -5.62 -6.60 -13.42
CA ASP A 204 -4.63 -5.53 -13.25
C ASP A 204 -4.99 -4.58 -12.09
N HIS A 205 -6.28 -4.47 -11.77
CA HIS A 205 -6.75 -3.78 -10.58
C HIS A 205 -6.29 -4.50 -9.31
N TYR A 206 -6.62 -5.80 -9.12
CA TYR A 206 -6.37 -6.54 -7.88
C TYR A 206 -5.01 -7.26 -7.79
N LYS A 207 -4.27 -7.42 -8.88
CA LYS A 207 -3.07 -8.29 -9.00
C LYS A 207 -2.08 -8.16 -7.84
N SER A 208 -1.75 -6.93 -7.45
CA SER A 208 -0.82 -6.69 -6.33
C SER A 208 -1.29 -7.31 -5.02
N ASP A 209 -2.58 -7.21 -4.72
CA ASP A 209 -3.17 -7.69 -3.48
C ASP A 209 -3.42 -9.19 -3.53
N LEU A 210 -3.86 -9.72 -4.69
CA LEU A 210 -4.01 -11.17 -4.90
C LEU A 210 -2.68 -11.90 -4.68
N ILE A 211 -1.59 -11.37 -5.26
CA ILE A 211 -0.25 -11.93 -5.05
C ILE A 211 0.09 -11.90 -3.56
N ALA A 212 -0.10 -10.76 -2.88
CA ALA A 212 0.18 -10.68 -1.44
C ALA A 212 -0.63 -11.68 -0.62
N GLN A 213 -1.92 -11.84 -0.92
CA GLN A 213 -2.79 -12.84 -0.28
C GLN A 213 -2.25 -14.26 -0.51
N MET A 214 -1.85 -14.62 -1.73
CA MET A 214 -1.27 -15.94 -2.00
C MET A 214 0.03 -16.19 -1.24
N PHE A 215 0.90 -15.18 -1.10
CA PHE A 215 2.10 -15.28 -0.25
C PHE A 215 1.72 -15.56 1.21
N ARG A 216 0.73 -14.83 1.74
CA ARG A 216 0.22 -15.04 3.10
C ARG A 216 -0.39 -16.43 3.29
N ASP A 217 -1.20 -16.88 2.34
CA ASP A 217 -1.84 -18.20 2.34
C ASP A 217 -0.77 -19.32 2.34
N ALA A 218 0.34 -19.10 1.63
CA ALA A 218 1.48 -20.01 1.58
C ALA A 218 2.46 -19.86 2.77
N SER A 219 2.17 -18.97 3.73
CA SER A 219 3.07 -18.61 4.85
C SER A 219 4.45 -18.10 4.43
N PHE A 220 4.56 -17.55 3.21
CA PHE A 220 5.72 -16.83 2.74
C PHE A 220 5.59 -15.34 3.05
N ARG A 221 6.72 -14.68 3.29
CA ARG A 221 6.73 -13.21 3.38
C ARG A 221 6.56 -12.63 1.99
N HIS A 222 5.81 -11.54 1.89
CA HIS A 222 5.64 -10.83 0.63
C HIS A 222 6.99 -10.26 0.16
N ASN A 223 7.27 -10.39 -1.13
CA ASN A 223 8.53 -9.93 -1.70
C ASN A 223 8.48 -8.44 -2.03
N TYR A 224 9.54 -7.72 -1.66
CA TYR A 224 9.82 -6.35 -2.06
C TYR A 224 11.16 -6.34 -2.77
N GLY A 225 11.16 -6.04 -4.07
CA GLY A 225 12.37 -6.05 -4.87
C GLY A 225 12.20 -5.36 -6.22
N GLY A 226 13.33 -5.04 -6.82
CA GLY A 226 13.48 -4.20 -8.00
C GLY A 226 13.86 -2.76 -7.64
N LEU A 227 14.78 -2.19 -8.41
CA LEU A 227 15.22 -0.80 -8.25
C LEU A 227 14.05 0.21 -8.32
N ASP A 228 13.09 -0.04 -9.21
CA ASP A 228 11.88 0.76 -9.35
C ASP A 228 11.02 0.73 -8.08
N GLU A 229 10.96 -0.43 -7.41
CA GLU A 229 10.24 -0.60 -6.16
C GLU A 229 10.91 0.20 -5.04
N PHE A 230 12.24 0.10 -4.91
CA PHE A 230 12.99 0.89 -3.93
C PHE A 230 12.93 2.39 -4.20
N THR A 231 12.90 2.79 -5.47
CA THR A 231 12.69 4.18 -5.86
C THR A 231 11.34 4.67 -5.37
N ARG A 232 10.26 3.92 -5.62
CA ARG A 232 8.92 4.24 -5.09
C ARG A 232 8.89 4.28 -3.57
N MET A 233 9.52 3.31 -2.90
CA MET A 233 9.54 3.21 -1.44
C MET A 233 10.23 4.40 -0.78
N SER A 234 11.27 4.94 -1.42
CA SER A 234 12.04 6.05 -0.87
C SER A 234 11.30 7.40 -0.86
N GLU A 235 10.12 7.53 -1.48
CA GLU A 235 9.22 8.70 -1.34
C GLU A 235 9.87 10.07 -1.63
N GLY A 236 10.78 10.10 -2.61
CA GLY A 236 11.53 11.32 -2.96
C GLY A 236 12.64 11.67 -1.97
N GLN A 237 12.98 10.78 -1.03
CA GLN A 237 14.01 10.99 0.00
C GLN A 237 15.27 10.16 -0.31
N PRO A 238 16.37 10.78 -0.80
CA PRO A 238 17.61 10.06 -1.11
C PRO A 238 18.20 9.27 0.06
N ARG A 239 18.04 9.75 1.30
CA ARG A 239 18.49 9.02 2.50
C ARG A 239 17.74 7.71 2.69
N ALA A 240 16.44 7.68 2.39
CA ALA A 240 15.62 6.49 2.48
C ALA A 240 16.06 5.45 1.43
N LEU A 241 16.30 5.90 0.19
CA LEU A 241 16.88 5.07 -0.87
C LEU A 241 18.23 4.47 -0.47
N ILE A 242 19.17 5.31 -0.01
CA ILE A 242 20.51 4.83 0.40
C ILE A 242 20.39 3.80 1.54
N THR A 243 19.44 3.99 2.45
CA THR A 243 19.19 3.03 3.53
C THR A 243 18.68 1.70 3.00
N LEU A 244 17.73 1.71 2.05
CA LEU A 244 17.23 0.49 1.38
C LEU A 244 18.37 -0.26 0.68
N LEU A 245 19.16 0.46 -0.13
CA LEU A 245 20.26 -0.13 -0.90
C LEU A 245 21.34 -0.68 0.03
N LYS A 246 21.69 0.04 1.11
CA LYS A 246 22.67 -0.43 2.09
C LYS A 246 22.21 -1.73 2.75
N GLN A 247 20.99 -1.75 3.31
CA GLN A 247 20.47 -2.94 4.00
C GLN A 247 20.34 -4.13 3.04
N THR A 248 19.94 -3.88 1.80
CA THR A 248 19.88 -4.91 0.75
C THR A 248 21.27 -5.47 0.43
N PHE A 249 22.27 -4.60 0.25
CA PHE A 249 23.65 -5.01 0.03
C PHE A 249 24.20 -5.83 1.21
N ASP A 250 23.98 -5.37 2.44
CA ASP A 250 24.42 -6.04 3.67
C ASP A 250 23.82 -7.47 3.76
N TRP A 251 22.53 -7.63 3.46
CA TRP A 251 21.86 -8.93 3.43
C TRP A 251 22.33 -9.84 2.30
N ALA A 252 22.51 -9.30 1.10
CA ALA A 252 22.99 -10.06 -0.05
C ALA A 252 24.41 -10.60 0.20
N ALA A 253 25.30 -9.73 0.70
CA ALA A 253 26.66 -10.13 1.07
C ALA A 253 26.66 -11.18 2.19
N PHE A 254 25.78 -11.05 3.19
CA PHE A 254 25.62 -12.04 4.26
C PHE A 254 25.18 -13.42 3.73
N GLN A 255 24.38 -13.45 2.67
CA GLN A 255 23.93 -14.69 2.02
C GLN A 255 24.97 -15.28 1.04
N GLY A 256 26.14 -14.65 0.92
CA GLY A 256 27.20 -15.09 0.01
C GLY A 256 27.01 -14.64 -1.44
N GLU A 257 26.05 -13.76 -1.72
CA GLU A 257 25.91 -13.11 -3.02
C GLU A 257 27.05 -12.11 -3.23
N ARG A 258 27.26 -11.69 -4.49
CA ARG A 258 28.26 -10.67 -4.85
C ARG A 258 27.60 -9.49 -5.57
N PRO A 259 26.87 -8.61 -4.85
CA PRO A 259 26.12 -7.52 -5.45
C PRO A 259 27.00 -6.63 -6.32
N PHE A 260 26.54 -6.30 -7.52
CA PHE A 260 27.29 -5.50 -8.50
C PHE A 260 28.62 -6.11 -8.97
N GLU A 261 28.93 -7.35 -8.60
CA GLU A 261 30.09 -8.08 -9.12
C GLU A 261 29.70 -9.31 -9.93
N ALA A 262 28.73 -10.10 -9.47
CA ALA A 262 28.26 -11.29 -10.16
C ALA A 262 26.81 -11.62 -9.79
N GLY A 263 26.04 -12.12 -10.76
CA GLY A 263 24.63 -12.48 -10.56
C GLY A 263 23.72 -11.27 -10.34
N SER A 264 22.46 -11.52 -10.00
CA SER A 264 21.52 -10.51 -9.50
C SER A 264 21.41 -10.65 -7.99
N ILE A 265 21.04 -9.57 -7.31
CA ILE A 265 20.65 -9.58 -5.92
C ILE A 265 19.32 -10.33 -5.83
N SER A 266 19.22 -11.33 -4.96
CA SER A 266 18.01 -12.15 -4.90
C SER A 266 16.82 -11.40 -4.30
N LEU A 267 15.60 -11.77 -4.71
CA LEU A 267 14.37 -11.24 -4.09
C LEU A 267 14.31 -11.44 -2.57
N ASP A 268 14.92 -12.52 -2.05
CA ASP A 268 14.97 -12.78 -0.61
C ASP A 268 15.88 -11.77 0.11
N ALA A 269 17.09 -11.53 -0.42
CA ALA A 269 18.00 -10.51 0.10
C ALA A 269 17.39 -9.10 0.00
N GLU A 270 16.77 -8.76 -1.13
CA GLU A 270 16.06 -7.50 -1.34
C GLU A 270 14.92 -7.30 -0.33
N SER A 271 14.09 -8.33 -0.12
CA SER A 271 12.95 -8.25 0.79
C SER A 271 13.38 -8.13 2.25
N LYS A 272 14.44 -8.84 2.65
CA LYS A 272 15.03 -8.72 3.99
C LYS A 272 15.68 -7.34 4.20
N GLY A 273 16.36 -6.81 3.18
CA GLY A 273 16.91 -5.46 3.18
C GLY A 273 15.83 -4.39 3.31
N ALA A 274 14.75 -4.51 2.55
CA ALA A 274 13.59 -3.63 2.61
C ALA A 274 12.96 -3.60 4.01
N LEU A 275 12.78 -4.78 4.64
CA LEU A 275 12.26 -4.87 5.99
C LEU A 275 13.21 -4.28 7.03
N ALA A 276 14.51 -4.58 6.95
CA ALA A 276 15.50 -4.02 7.86
C ALA A 276 15.58 -2.49 7.76
N ALA A 277 15.45 -1.93 6.55
CA ALA A 277 15.35 -0.50 6.33
C ALA A 277 14.06 0.10 6.92
N ALA A 278 12.92 -0.59 6.76
CA ALA A 278 11.65 -0.19 7.35
C ALA A 278 11.71 -0.17 8.88
N ASP A 279 12.28 -1.22 9.49
CA ASP A 279 12.46 -1.31 10.95
C ASP A 279 13.45 -0.26 11.46
N TRP A 280 14.53 0.02 10.73
CA TRP A 280 15.43 1.12 11.08
C TRP A 280 14.70 2.47 11.06
N PHE A 281 13.92 2.73 10.01
CA PHE A 281 13.13 3.97 9.88
C PHE A 281 12.11 4.10 11.02
N TYR A 282 11.38 3.03 11.31
CA TYR A 282 10.38 2.96 12.38
C TYR A 282 11.01 3.15 13.78
N ASN A 283 12.07 2.41 14.10
CA ASN A 283 12.68 2.41 15.44
C ASN A 283 13.43 3.70 15.77
N ASN A 284 13.85 4.48 14.77
CA ASN A 284 14.43 5.80 15.01
C ASN A 284 13.45 6.73 15.74
N MET A 285 12.14 6.55 15.56
CA MET A 285 11.13 7.40 16.20
C MET A 285 10.90 7.07 17.68
N ARG A 286 11.18 5.83 18.11
CA ARG A 286 11.08 5.44 19.53
C ARG A 286 11.93 6.31 20.46
N LYS A 287 13.00 6.93 19.93
CA LYS A 287 13.91 7.79 20.68
C LYS A 287 13.34 9.19 20.96
N ALA A 288 12.17 9.52 20.42
CA ALA A 288 11.54 10.85 20.53
C ALA A 288 10.54 10.99 21.70
N GLY A 289 10.58 10.09 22.69
CA GLY A 289 9.74 10.18 23.88
C GLY A 289 8.24 10.01 23.60
N GLY A 290 7.39 10.73 24.35
CA GLY A 290 5.93 10.59 24.28
C GLY A 290 5.32 10.91 22.91
N GLU A 291 5.84 11.92 22.21
CA GLU A 291 5.43 12.24 20.82
C GLU A 291 5.78 11.09 19.87
N GLY A 292 6.96 10.49 20.05
CA GLY A 292 7.36 9.27 19.34
C GLY A 292 6.37 8.14 19.54
N GLN A 293 6.02 7.86 20.79
CA GLN A 293 5.05 6.81 21.13
C GLN A 293 3.69 7.05 20.46
N ALA A 294 3.19 8.29 20.48
CA ALA A 294 1.90 8.64 19.87
C ALA A 294 1.89 8.42 18.35
N ILE A 295 2.96 8.82 17.65
CA ILE A 295 3.10 8.58 16.20
C ILE A 295 3.13 7.08 15.90
N LEU A 296 3.89 6.30 16.66
CA LEU A 296 3.99 4.86 16.43
C LEU A 296 2.65 4.16 16.64
N ILE A 297 1.91 4.51 17.70
CA ILE A 297 0.55 3.99 17.92
C ILE A 297 -0.36 4.32 16.75
N ALA A 298 -0.37 5.58 16.28
CA ALA A 298 -1.23 5.98 15.19
C ALA A 298 -0.90 5.26 13.87
N VAL A 299 0.39 5.12 13.58
CA VAL A 299 0.87 4.44 12.37
C VAL A 299 0.59 2.94 12.42
N ASP A 300 0.81 2.29 13.57
CA ASP A 300 0.51 0.87 13.76
C ASP A 300 -0.98 0.60 13.55
N ARG A 301 -1.84 1.42 14.18
CA ARG A 301 -3.31 1.34 14.06
C ARG A 301 -3.77 1.54 12.62
N LEU A 302 -3.25 2.56 11.94
CA LEU A 302 -3.58 2.84 10.54
C LEU A 302 -3.14 1.68 9.63
N ALA A 303 -1.91 1.20 9.79
CA ALA A 303 -1.36 0.12 8.98
C ALA A 303 -2.08 -1.20 9.22
N GLU A 304 -2.54 -1.46 10.44
CA GLU A 304 -3.36 -2.63 10.76
C GLU A 304 -4.70 -2.61 10.02
N LEU A 305 -5.38 -1.46 9.95
CA LEU A 305 -6.61 -1.33 9.16
C LEU A 305 -6.36 -1.55 7.66
N PHE A 306 -5.30 -0.95 7.11
CA PHE A 306 -4.91 -1.17 5.71
C PHE A 306 -4.57 -2.64 5.44
N ARG A 307 -3.94 -3.32 6.38
CA ARG A 307 -3.64 -4.75 6.30
C ARG A 307 -4.91 -5.58 6.34
N ILE A 308 -5.87 -5.26 7.22
CA ILE A 308 -7.18 -5.92 7.25
C ILE A 308 -7.85 -5.81 5.89
N ASN A 309 -7.89 -4.62 5.31
CA ASN A 309 -8.43 -4.42 3.97
C ASN A 309 -7.70 -5.26 2.91
N ARG A 310 -6.36 -5.18 2.83
CA ARG A 310 -5.56 -5.86 1.78
C ARG A 310 -5.78 -7.38 1.77
N PHE A 311 -5.95 -7.98 2.94
CA PHE A 311 -6.09 -9.42 3.10
C PHE A 311 -7.53 -9.88 3.34
N ALA A 312 -8.51 -9.02 3.08
CA ALA A 312 -9.92 -9.38 3.20
C ALA A 312 -10.44 -10.15 1.98
N ASP A 313 -11.54 -10.88 2.17
CA ASP A 313 -12.26 -11.58 1.11
C ASP A 313 -12.86 -10.60 0.08
N ASN A 314 -13.35 -9.44 0.53
CA ASN A 314 -13.87 -8.34 -0.29
C ASN A 314 -13.28 -6.99 0.19
N PRO A 315 -12.08 -6.60 -0.28
CA PRO A 315 -11.44 -5.34 0.09
C PRO A 315 -12.27 -4.14 -0.36
N ILE A 316 -12.34 -3.08 0.45
CA ILE A 316 -12.98 -1.79 0.08
C ILE A 316 -12.23 -1.18 -1.11
N GLU A 317 -10.91 -1.18 -1.02
CA GLU A 317 -10.02 -0.51 -1.96
C GLU A 317 -8.80 -1.38 -2.25
N CYS A 318 -8.33 -1.42 -3.50
CA CYS A 318 -7.10 -2.13 -3.83
C CYS A 318 -5.85 -1.29 -3.50
N SER A 319 -4.79 -1.94 -3.01
CA SER A 319 -3.51 -1.32 -2.69
C SER A 319 -3.69 -0.08 -1.81
N LEU A 320 -4.53 -0.24 -0.78
CA LEU A 320 -4.91 0.82 0.15
C LEU A 320 -3.73 1.12 1.09
N ILE A 321 -3.11 2.27 0.87
CA ILE A 321 -2.12 2.87 1.77
C ILE A 321 -2.38 4.36 2.02
N GLY A 322 -3.53 4.85 1.52
CA GLY A 322 -3.93 6.25 1.57
C GLY A 322 -5.27 6.44 2.27
N PHE A 323 -5.45 7.59 2.87
CA PHE A 323 -6.70 8.01 3.49
C PHE A 323 -6.96 9.49 3.24
N SER A 324 -8.19 9.91 3.46
CA SER A 324 -8.57 11.32 3.40
C SER A 324 -9.37 11.72 4.63
N VAL A 325 -9.17 12.93 5.12
CA VAL A 325 -9.90 13.45 6.29
C VAL A 325 -10.08 14.96 6.13
N SER A 326 -11.28 15.44 6.50
CA SER A 326 -11.57 16.87 6.53
C SER A 326 -10.81 17.52 7.69
N ALA A 327 -10.33 18.75 7.49
CA ALA A 327 -9.59 19.50 8.52
C ALA A 327 -10.39 19.75 9.81
N ARG A 328 -11.73 19.62 9.77
CA ARG A 328 -12.63 19.83 10.92
C ARG A 328 -12.96 18.55 11.69
N VAL A 329 -12.52 17.39 11.21
CA VAL A 329 -12.90 16.08 11.77
C VAL A 329 -11.86 15.62 12.78
N GLY A 330 -12.32 15.21 13.97
CA GLY A 330 -11.48 14.62 15.00
C GLY A 330 -11.08 15.59 16.12
N SER A 331 -10.63 15.03 17.24
CA SER A 331 -10.19 15.76 18.42
C SER A 331 -8.92 16.57 18.15
N GLU A 332 -8.65 17.57 18.97
CA GLU A 332 -7.40 18.34 18.91
C GLU A 332 -6.17 17.44 19.05
N ILE A 333 -6.27 16.39 19.89
CA ILE A 333 -5.21 15.38 20.08
C ILE A 333 -4.98 14.60 18.79
N ALA A 334 -6.05 14.10 18.15
CA ALA A 334 -5.96 13.37 16.89
C ALA A 334 -5.36 14.22 15.77
N GLN A 335 -5.81 15.48 15.65
CA GLN A 335 -5.29 16.44 14.68
C GLN A 335 -3.81 16.78 14.93
N ARG A 336 -3.42 16.97 16.19
CA ARG A 336 -2.02 17.19 16.57
C ARG A 336 -1.15 15.98 16.18
N ASN A 337 -1.59 14.77 16.50
CA ASN A 337 -0.80 13.56 16.21
C ASN A 337 -0.70 13.25 14.72
N LEU A 338 -1.73 13.58 13.92
CA LEU A 338 -1.65 13.56 12.45
C LEU A 338 -0.56 14.51 11.94
N ARG A 339 -0.52 15.75 12.42
CA ARG A 339 0.51 16.74 12.03
C ARG A 339 1.91 16.27 12.44
N LEU A 340 2.06 15.76 13.66
CA LEU A 340 3.33 15.19 14.13
C LEU A 340 3.79 14.05 13.21
N ALA A 341 2.90 13.14 12.82
CA ALA A 341 3.24 12.05 11.91
C ALA A 341 3.67 12.54 10.51
N LEU A 342 3.12 13.66 10.03
CA LEU A 342 3.54 14.32 8.78
C LEU A 342 4.92 14.98 8.94
N ASP A 343 5.14 15.72 10.02
CA ASP A 343 6.41 16.41 10.28
C ASP A 343 7.58 15.43 10.39
N HIS A 344 7.32 14.25 10.96
CA HIS A 344 8.28 13.15 11.06
C HIS A 344 8.34 12.24 9.82
N SER A 345 7.58 12.55 8.76
CA SER A 345 7.50 11.80 7.51
C SER A 345 7.04 10.35 7.66
N PHE A 346 6.32 9.99 8.74
CA PHE A 346 5.66 8.69 8.85
C PHE A 346 4.39 8.64 7.99
N LEU A 347 3.77 9.80 7.81
CA LEU A 347 2.75 10.05 6.81
C LEU A 347 3.27 11.04 5.78
N VAL A 348 2.72 10.96 4.57
CA VAL A 348 3.03 11.85 3.46
C VAL A 348 1.73 12.47 2.95
N GLU A 349 1.73 13.78 2.78
CA GLU A 349 0.63 14.49 2.15
C GLU A 349 0.65 14.25 0.63
N ILE A 350 -0.51 13.89 0.09
CA ILE A 350 -0.74 13.71 -1.33
C ILE A 350 -1.16 15.06 -1.92
N LEU A 351 -0.29 15.62 -2.75
CA LEU A 351 -0.57 16.86 -3.47
C LEU A 351 -1.73 16.71 -4.46
N GLY A 352 -2.53 17.78 -4.61
CA GLY A 352 -3.71 17.78 -5.47
C GLY A 352 -4.95 17.21 -4.78
N GLY A 353 -5.17 17.58 -3.50
CA GLY A 353 -6.41 17.31 -2.79
C GLY A 353 -7.65 17.61 -3.64
N GLN A 354 -8.77 16.95 -3.34
CA GLN A 354 -10.00 17.22 -4.07
C GLN A 354 -10.67 18.43 -3.40
N SER A 355 -10.86 19.54 -4.13
CA SER A 355 -11.90 20.48 -3.75
C SER A 355 -13.22 19.72 -3.89
N GLU A 356 -13.99 19.61 -2.82
CA GLU A 356 -15.32 19.02 -2.94
C GLU A 356 -16.14 19.85 -3.92
N ARG A 357 -16.75 19.18 -4.89
CA ARG A 357 -17.51 19.82 -5.98
C ARG A 357 -18.67 20.70 -5.47
N ASN A 358 -19.10 20.48 -4.22
CA ASN A 358 -20.26 21.09 -3.58
C ASN A 358 -19.94 21.77 -2.23
N SER A 359 -18.66 21.91 -1.85
CA SER A 359 -18.29 22.61 -0.61
C SER A 359 -16.93 23.29 -0.76
N GLU A 360 -16.74 24.45 -0.12
CA GLU A 360 -15.41 25.10 -0.01
C GLU A 360 -14.43 24.30 0.87
N GLN A 361 -14.77 23.05 1.24
CA GLN A 361 -13.98 22.26 2.16
C GLN A 361 -12.76 21.66 1.45
N VAL A 362 -11.61 21.84 2.09
CA VAL A 362 -10.35 21.23 1.70
C VAL A 362 -10.21 19.91 2.47
N THR A 363 -10.51 18.80 1.79
CA THR A 363 -10.27 17.46 2.32
C THR A 363 -8.83 17.06 2.07
N GLY A 364 -8.05 16.94 3.16
CA GLY A 364 -6.66 16.53 3.11
C GLY A 364 -6.53 15.07 2.69
N LYS A 365 -5.57 14.77 1.81
CA LYS A 365 -5.26 13.41 1.37
C LYS A 365 -3.87 13.05 1.89
N PHE A 366 -3.79 11.91 2.57
CA PHE A 366 -2.57 11.45 3.23
C PHE A 366 -2.29 10.00 2.87
N GLN A 367 -1.05 9.58 2.95
CA GLN A 367 -0.66 8.18 2.79
C GLN A 367 0.38 7.77 3.84
N LEU A 368 0.40 6.49 4.17
CA LEU A 368 1.50 5.88 4.90
C LEU A 368 2.78 6.02 4.09
N ASN A 369 3.89 6.40 4.72
CA ASN A 369 5.18 6.45 4.04
C ASN A 369 5.54 5.04 3.53
N ARG A 370 5.86 4.94 2.23
CA ARG A 370 6.18 3.66 1.59
C ARG A 370 7.44 2.99 2.14
N MET A 371 8.30 3.70 2.85
CA MET A 371 9.40 3.09 3.61
C MET A 371 8.91 2.09 4.67
N LEU A 372 7.68 2.25 5.14
CA LEU A 372 7.12 1.46 6.23
C LEU A 372 6.29 0.26 5.75
N VAL A 373 5.89 0.20 4.48
CA VAL A 373 4.98 -0.84 3.96
C VAL A 373 5.48 -2.27 4.16
N PRO A 374 6.81 -2.58 4.12
CA PRO A 374 7.28 -3.94 4.34
C PRO A 374 6.93 -4.51 5.71
N LYS A 375 6.84 -3.63 6.73
CA LYS A 375 6.54 -4.02 8.12
C LYS A 375 5.18 -4.69 8.27
N TRP A 376 4.20 -4.27 7.47
CA TRP A 376 2.83 -4.80 7.49
C TRP A 376 2.46 -5.61 6.25
N SER A 377 3.42 -5.84 5.36
CA SER A 377 3.18 -6.47 4.06
C SER A 377 2.15 -5.71 3.23
N LEU A 378 2.25 -4.37 3.19
CA LEU A 378 1.39 -3.47 2.40
C LEU A 378 1.98 -3.18 1.01
N ALA A 379 1.14 -2.71 0.08
CA ALA A 379 1.59 -2.41 -1.28
C ALA A 379 2.49 -1.16 -1.29
N THR A 380 3.48 -1.13 -2.19
CA THR A 380 4.24 0.11 -2.45
C THR A 380 3.49 1.05 -3.39
N GLY A 381 2.66 0.49 -4.28
CA GLY A 381 1.73 1.26 -5.10
C GLY A 381 0.55 1.73 -4.27
N ARG A 382 0.02 2.91 -4.61
CA ARG A 382 -1.23 3.44 -4.07
C ARG A 382 -2.27 3.48 -5.20
N ARG A 383 -3.42 2.84 -4.99
CA ARG A 383 -4.59 2.98 -5.86
C ARG A 383 -5.79 3.58 -5.12
N GLY A 384 -6.17 2.98 -3.99
CA GLY A 384 -7.30 3.46 -3.20
C GLY A 384 -6.98 4.50 -2.14
N ILE A 385 -8.02 5.24 -1.73
CA ILE A 385 -8.01 6.21 -0.63
C ILE A 385 -9.28 6.01 0.19
N LYS A 386 -9.15 5.75 1.49
CA LYS A 386 -10.30 5.64 2.40
C LYS A 386 -10.60 6.98 3.07
N PRO A 387 -11.80 7.56 2.91
CA PRO A 387 -12.25 8.66 3.76
C PRO A 387 -12.41 8.18 5.20
N LEU A 388 -11.79 8.87 6.16
CA LEU A 388 -11.95 8.57 7.58
C LEU A 388 -13.10 9.38 8.17
N SER A 389 -13.98 8.69 8.88
CA SER A 389 -14.96 9.29 9.78
C SER A 389 -14.28 9.87 11.03
N GLU A 390 -15.01 10.68 11.80
CA GLU A 390 -14.55 11.20 13.09
C GLU A 390 -14.18 10.07 14.07
N THR A 391 -15.00 9.02 14.12
CA THR A 391 -14.75 7.85 14.96
C THR A 391 -13.45 7.15 14.56
N GLU A 392 -13.22 6.95 13.27
CA GLU A 392 -11.98 6.33 12.77
C GLU A 392 -10.77 7.23 13.02
N MET A 393 -10.89 8.54 12.76
CA MET A 393 -9.83 9.52 12.98
C MET A 393 -9.36 9.53 14.44
N ASN A 394 -10.30 9.62 15.39
CA ASN A 394 -9.98 9.62 16.81
C ASN A 394 -9.43 8.27 17.26
N ALA A 395 -10.05 7.16 16.85
CA ALA A 395 -9.58 5.83 17.22
C ALA A 395 -8.15 5.55 16.74
N ILE A 396 -7.77 6.04 15.56
CA ILE A 396 -6.42 5.85 15.01
C ILE A 396 -5.43 6.78 15.67
N PHE A 397 -5.71 8.09 15.71
CA PHE A 397 -4.71 9.10 16.05
C PHE A 397 -4.69 9.53 17.51
N ASP A 398 -5.66 9.14 18.33
CA ASP A 398 -5.66 9.39 19.77
C ASP A 398 -5.18 8.13 20.54
N PRO A 399 -4.00 8.16 21.18
CA PRO A 399 -3.45 7.00 21.90
C PRO A 399 -4.38 6.45 22.96
N GLU A 400 -5.19 7.30 23.60
CA GLU A 400 -6.10 6.93 24.69
C GLU A 400 -7.34 6.17 24.18
N MET A 401 -7.66 6.27 22.89
CA MET A 401 -8.82 5.64 22.26
C MET A 401 -8.59 4.17 21.86
N GLY A 402 -7.80 3.42 22.62
CA GLY A 402 -7.45 2.02 22.30
C GLY A 402 -8.65 1.08 22.17
N GLU A 403 -9.61 1.16 23.08
CA GLU A 403 -10.83 0.34 22.99
C GLU A 403 -11.71 0.72 21.80
N ALA A 404 -11.77 2.02 21.46
CA ALA A 404 -12.50 2.48 20.29
C ALA A 404 -11.85 1.95 19.00
N PHE A 405 -10.52 1.86 18.97
CA PHE A 405 -9.80 1.25 17.86
C PHE A 405 -10.12 -0.23 17.67
N GLU A 406 -10.16 -1.03 18.74
CA GLU A 406 -10.55 -2.45 18.62
C GLU A 406 -11.97 -2.62 18.08
N ARG A 407 -12.90 -1.70 18.41
CA ARG A 407 -14.24 -1.69 17.82
C ARG A 407 -14.22 -1.37 16.32
N VAL A 408 -13.46 -0.36 15.90
CA VAL A 408 -13.28 0.00 14.48
C VAL A 408 -12.67 -1.17 13.71
N LYS A 409 -11.65 -1.80 14.27
CA LYS A 409 -10.96 -2.97 13.72
C LYS A 409 -11.89 -4.17 13.53
N ALA A 410 -12.71 -4.48 14.54
CA ALA A 410 -13.71 -5.54 14.46
C ALA A 410 -14.78 -5.22 13.39
N ASP A 411 -15.20 -3.97 13.29
CA ASP A 411 -16.16 -3.52 12.28
C ASP A 411 -15.60 -3.69 10.86
N TRP A 412 -14.38 -3.21 10.60
CA TRP A 412 -13.66 -3.41 9.32
C TRP A 412 -13.58 -4.89 8.95
N THR A 413 -13.16 -5.73 9.90
CA THR A 413 -13.02 -7.17 9.68
C THR A 413 -14.35 -7.82 9.31
N SER A 414 -15.43 -7.49 10.01
CA SER A 414 -16.76 -8.07 9.79
C SER A 414 -17.45 -7.63 8.50
N ARG A 415 -17.11 -6.44 7.98
CA ARG A 415 -17.67 -5.90 6.74
C ARG A 415 -17.01 -6.47 5.49
N MET A 416 -15.71 -6.71 5.55
CA MET A 416 -14.90 -7.10 4.38
C MET A 416 -14.65 -8.60 4.27
N ASN A 417 -14.98 -9.39 5.28
CA ASN A 417 -14.80 -10.84 5.24
C ASN A 417 -16.12 -11.58 5.25
N ALA A 418 -16.18 -12.67 4.48
CA ALA A 418 -17.32 -13.56 4.51
C ALA A 418 -17.45 -14.15 5.93
N PRO A 419 -18.66 -14.17 6.50
CA PRO A 419 -19.95 -14.12 5.79
C PRO A 419 -20.68 -12.76 5.78
N PHE A 420 -19.95 -11.64 5.71
CA PHE A 420 -20.44 -10.27 5.42
C PHE A 420 -21.64 -9.80 6.27
N GLU A 421 -21.65 -10.10 7.57
CA GLU A 421 -22.82 -9.92 8.45
C GLU A 421 -23.33 -8.48 8.50
N ARG A 422 -22.44 -7.50 8.38
CA ARG A 422 -22.74 -6.07 8.47
C ARG A 422 -22.81 -5.35 7.12
N ALA A 423 -22.31 -5.95 6.03
CA ALA A 423 -22.34 -5.33 4.71
C ALA A 423 -23.79 -5.07 4.24
N ARG A 424 -24.72 -5.97 4.58
CA ARG A 424 -26.16 -5.87 4.27
C ARG A 424 -26.91 -4.73 4.99
N ARG A 425 -26.40 -4.19 6.11
CA ARG A 425 -27.08 -3.10 6.83
C ARG A 425 -26.87 -1.76 6.12
N ALA A 426 -25.65 -1.49 5.65
CA ALA A 426 -25.33 -0.25 4.93
C ALA A 426 -26.08 -0.14 3.59
N SER A 427 -26.31 -1.24 2.88
CA SER A 427 -27.03 -1.21 1.60
C SER A 427 -28.53 -0.90 1.76
N LYS A 428 -29.17 -1.29 2.87
CA LYS A 428 -30.59 -0.99 3.11
C LYS A 428 -30.85 0.48 3.43
N ASP A 429 -29.91 1.16 4.10
CA ASP A 429 -30.04 2.58 4.41
C ASP A 429 -29.87 3.47 3.18
N PHE A 430 -29.19 2.99 2.13
CA PHE A 430 -29.08 3.68 0.83
C PHE A 430 -30.26 3.42 -0.12
N VAL A 431 -30.90 2.25 -0.06
CA VAL A 431 -31.99 1.88 -1.00
C VAL A 431 -33.30 2.61 -0.71
N ASN A 432 -33.51 3.13 0.51
CA ASN A 432 -34.68 3.96 0.83
C ASN A 432 -34.64 5.39 0.21
N GLY A 433 -33.62 5.70 -0.61
CA GLY A 433 -33.39 7.03 -1.18
C GLY A 433 -33.60 7.22 -2.69
N SER A 434 -33.91 6.19 -3.48
CA SER A 434 -34.12 6.38 -4.93
C SER A 434 -34.94 5.28 -5.61
N VAL A 435 -36.04 5.68 -6.23
CA VAL A 435 -36.89 4.88 -7.13
C VAL A 435 -36.32 4.91 -8.56
N GLY A 436 -36.30 3.77 -9.26
CA GLY A 436 -36.36 3.74 -10.73
C GLY A 436 -35.29 2.93 -11.48
N ASP A 437 -35.67 1.69 -11.82
CA ASP A 437 -35.50 1.01 -13.11
C ASP A 437 -34.21 0.27 -13.57
N SER A 438 -34.50 -0.88 -14.20
CA SER A 438 -33.71 -1.77 -15.07
C SER A 438 -32.58 -2.65 -14.52
N GLN A 439 -32.79 -3.96 -14.66
CA GLN A 439 -31.79 -5.03 -14.65
C GLN A 439 -30.80 -4.85 -15.80
N ASP A 440 -29.53 -4.69 -15.46
CA ASP A 440 -28.33 -5.27 -16.10
C ASP A 440 -27.15 -4.42 -15.63
N ASP A 441 -26.29 -4.95 -14.76
CA ASP A 441 -24.85 -4.67 -14.85
C ASP A 441 -24.01 -5.36 -13.77
N LEU A 442 -22.94 -6.02 -14.21
CA LEU A 442 -21.82 -6.52 -13.39
C LEU A 442 -20.96 -5.37 -12.79
N PHE A 443 -21.48 -4.14 -12.74
CA PHE A 443 -20.75 -2.88 -12.51
C PHE A 443 -21.50 -1.88 -11.63
N GLY A 444 -20.72 -1.07 -10.91
CA GLY A 444 -21.16 0.04 -10.07
C GLY A 444 -20.09 0.26 -9.00
N TYR A 445 -19.24 1.27 -9.28
CA TYR A 445 -18.00 1.75 -8.63
C TYR A 445 -17.45 1.02 -7.41
#